data_AF-A0A933XNR9-F1
#
_entry.id   AF-A0A933XNR9-F1
#
_cell.length_a   1.000
_cell.length_b   1.000
_cell.length_c   1.000
_cell.angle_alpha   90.00
_cell.angle_beta   90.00
_cell.angle_gamma   90.00
#
_symmetry.space_group_name_H-M   'P 1'
#
loop_
_entity.id
_entity.type
_entity.pdbx_description
1 polymer ?
#
loop_
_entity_poly.entity_id
_entity_poly.type
_entity_poly.pdbx_seq_one_letter_code
_entity_poly.pdbx_strand_id
1 'polypeptide(L)'
;MTEKEGDSVVLTAAEKVSVSARKIVDMFLGAVVMGTIGTLLGLLMGGGALPVAIGVGVLLGAVVGIFGGRRFLVSILIGTLLGGALAWVLAGPEKISVGAGAGAAMGGFLGVQLSMLLDLWAERKRGAVLDKEK
;
A
#
# COMPACT_ATOMS: atom_id res chain seq x y z
N MET A 1 44.52 -9.19 1.67
CA MET A 1 43.67 -8.08 1.17
C MET A 1 42.38 -8.63 0.55
N THR A 2 41.78 -9.66 1.17
CA THR A 2 40.80 -10.59 0.55
C THR A 2 39.66 -10.96 1.51
N GLU A 3 39.32 -10.10 2.48
CA GLU A 3 38.25 -10.36 3.46
C GLU A 3 37.08 -9.36 3.38
N LYS A 4 37.23 -8.22 2.70
CA LYS A 4 36.16 -7.20 2.59
C LYS A 4 35.11 -7.46 1.50
N GLU A 5 35.34 -8.43 0.61
CA GLU A 5 34.45 -8.71 -0.54
C GLU A 5 33.40 -9.78 -0.24
N GLY A 6 33.68 -10.72 0.68
CA GLY A 6 32.73 -11.78 1.05
C GLY A 6 31.58 -11.29 1.92
N ASP A 7 31.85 -10.36 2.83
CA ASP A 7 30.88 -9.87 3.80
C ASP A 7 29.79 -9.00 3.16
N SER A 8 30.15 -8.21 2.14
CA SER A 8 29.24 -7.35 1.38
C SER A 8 28.29 -8.13 0.46
N VAL A 9 28.70 -9.31 -0.02
CA VAL A 9 27.84 -10.21 -0.81
C VAL A 9 26.84 -10.95 0.07
N VAL A 10 27.25 -11.39 1.26
CA VAL A 10 26.36 -12.05 2.23
C VAL A 10 25.35 -11.07 2.82
N LEU A 11 25.78 -9.84 3.14
CA LEU A 11 24.90 -8.74 3.54
C LEU A 11 23.89 -8.38 2.43
N THR A 12 24.33 -8.31 1.17
CA THR A 12 23.43 -8.06 0.02
C THR A 12 22.41 -9.18 -0.20
N ALA A 13 22.80 -10.45 -0.02
CA ALA A 13 21.89 -11.59 -0.17
C ALA A 13 20.87 -11.64 0.96
N ALA A 14 21.29 -11.44 2.21
CA ALA A 14 20.39 -11.39 3.36
C ALA A 14 19.43 -10.18 3.30
N GLU A 15 19.92 -9.03 2.84
CA GLU A 15 19.12 -7.82 2.64
C GLU A 15 18.06 -8.04 1.54
N LYS A 16 18.44 -8.63 0.39
CA LYS A 16 17.51 -9.00 -0.69
C LYS A 16 16.46 -10.02 -0.26
N VAL A 17 16.83 -11.01 0.57
CA VAL A 17 15.88 -12.01 1.11
C VAL A 17 14.90 -11.35 2.10
N SER A 18 15.36 -10.43 2.95
CA SER A 18 14.50 -9.72 3.90
C SER A 18 13.50 -8.77 3.22
N VAL A 19 13.94 -8.10 2.16
CA VAL A 19 13.11 -7.23 1.31
C VAL A 19 12.09 -8.08 0.54
N SER A 20 12.49 -9.27 0.06
CA SER A 20 11.60 -10.21 -0.63
C SER A 20 10.50 -10.75 0.29
N ALA A 21 10.85 -11.21 1.50
CA ALA A 21 9.89 -11.71 2.48
C ALA A 21 8.86 -10.65 2.89
N ARG A 22 9.31 -9.41 3.11
CA ARG A 22 8.43 -8.29 3.45
C ARG A 22 7.48 -7.92 2.29
N LYS A 23 7.96 -7.99 1.05
CA LYS A 23 7.17 -7.77 -0.16
C LYS A 23 6.12 -8.87 -0.38
N ILE A 24 6.48 -10.13 -0.11
CA ILE A 24 5.55 -11.27 -0.15
C ILE A 24 4.44 -11.10 0.89
N VAL A 25 4.78 -10.72 2.13
CA VAL A 25 3.78 -10.45 3.17
C VAL A 25 2.84 -9.31 2.77
N ASP A 26 3.36 -8.23 2.20
CA ASP A 26 2.53 -7.10 1.73
C ASP A 26 1.63 -7.51 0.55
N MET A 27 2.10 -8.39 -0.33
CA MET A 27 1.30 -8.96 -1.43
C MET A 27 0.17 -9.84 -0.91
N PHE A 28 0.45 -10.74 0.03
CA PHE A 28 -0.57 -11.57 0.67
C PHE A 28 -1.59 -10.73 1.42
N LEU A 29 -1.14 -9.72 2.17
CA LEU A 29 -2.03 -8.81 2.90
C LEU A 29 -2.93 -8.04 1.93
N GLY A 30 -2.37 -7.50 0.85
CA GLY A 30 -3.14 -6.83 -0.20
C GLY A 30 -4.16 -7.74 -0.86
N ALA A 31 -3.77 -8.96 -1.21
CA ALA A 31 -4.65 -9.96 -1.82
C ALA A 31 -5.80 -10.36 -0.88
N VAL A 32 -5.53 -10.59 0.41
CA VAL A 32 -6.55 -10.94 1.40
C VAL A 32 -7.51 -9.79 1.63
N VAL A 33 -7.02 -8.57 1.86
CA VAL A 33 -7.85 -7.40 2.13
C VAL A 33 -8.73 -7.09 0.91
N MET A 34 -8.12 -7.03 -0.28
CA MET A 34 -8.84 -6.65 -1.49
C MET A 34 -9.76 -7.76 -2.02
N GLY A 35 -9.39 -9.02 -1.81
CA GLY A 35 -10.26 -10.17 -2.03
C GLY A 35 -11.47 -10.18 -1.08
N THR A 36 -11.29 -9.81 0.19
CA THR A 36 -12.39 -9.70 1.17
C THR A 36 -13.35 -8.57 0.77
N ILE A 37 -12.83 -7.40 0.39
CA ILE A 37 -13.65 -6.27 -0.09
C ILE A 37 -14.41 -6.64 -1.37
N GLY A 38 -13.76 -7.27 -2.35
CA GLY A 38 -14.39 -7.74 -3.58
C GLY A 38 -15.48 -8.79 -3.33
N THR A 39 -15.26 -9.69 -2.38
CA THR A 39 -16.27 -10.67 -1.94
C THR A 39 -17.49 -9.98 -1.32
N LEU A 40 -17.26 -9.04 -0.39
CA LEU A 40 -18.34 -8.29 0.26
C LEU A 40 -19.14 -7.44 -0.74
N LEU A 41 -18.47 -6.78 -1.70
CA LEU A 41 -19.14 -6.03 -2.77
C LEU A 41 -19.93 -6.95 -3.71
N GLY A 42 -19.38 -8.12 -4.07
CA GLY A 42 -20.06 -9.12 -4.89
C GLY A 42 -21.32 -9.68 -4.21
N LEU A 43 -21.28 -9.86 -2.89
CA LEU A 43 -22.44 -10.24 -2.08
C LEU A 43 -23.50 -9.14 -2.05
N LEU A 44 -23.09 -7.87 -1.91
CA LEU A 44 -24.01 -6.73 -1.90
C LEU A 44 -24.71 -6.50 -3.24
N MET A 45 -24.03 -6.74 -4.37
CA MET A 45 -24.59 -6.46 -5.69
C MET A 45 -25.65 -7.47 -6.15
N GLY A 46 -25.66 -8.70 -5.62
CA GLY A 46 -26.70 -9.70 -5.86
C GLY A 46 -26.85 -10.14 -7.34
N GLY A 47 -26.69 -11.44 -7.61
CA GLY A 47 -26.90 -12.00 -8.94
C GLY A 47 -25.65 -11.95 -9.83
N GLY A 48 -25.03 -13.11 -10.07
CA GLY A 48 -23.97 -13.36 -11.07
C GLY A 48 -22.64 -12.58 -10.94
N ALA A 49 -22.60 -11.46 -10.21
CA ALA A 49 -21.45 -10.56 -10.11
C ALA A 49 -20.38 -11.04 -9.12
N LEU A 50 -20.70 -12.03 -8.29
CA LEU A 50 -19.81 -12.59 -7.25
C LEU A 50 -18.44 -13.03 -7.80
N PRO A 51 -18.34 -13.87 -8.85
CA PRO A 51 -17.05 -14.31 -9.37
C PRO A 51 -16.25 -13.15 -9.99
N VAL A 52 -16.94 -12.19 -10.60
CA VAL A 52 -16.32 -11.02 -11.24
C VAL A 52 -15.75 -10.06 -10.19
N ALA A 53 -16.52 -9.75 -9.14
CA ALA A 53 -16.09 -8.88 -8.07
C ALA A 53 -14.91 -9.48 -7.27
N ILE A 54 -14.95 -10.79 -7.01
CA ILE A 54 -13.84 -11.51 -6.38
C ILE A 54 -12.62 -11.51 -7.30
N GLY A 55 -12.79 -11.85 -8.59
CA GLY A 55 -11.71 -11.87 -9.56
C GLY A 55 -11.02 -10.51 -9.70
N VAL A 56 -11.81 -9.43 -9.81
CA VAL A 56 -11.29 -8.06 -9.87
C VAL A 56 -10.62 -7.66 -8.55
N GLY A 57 -11.20 -8.01 -7.40
CA GLY A 57 -10.62 -7.72 -6.09
C GLY A 57 -9.27 -8.40 -5.87
N VAL A 58 -9.16 -9.69 -6.22
CA VAL A 58 -7.91 -10.45 -6.13
C VAL A 58 -6.87 -9.93 -7.11
N LEU A 59 -7.27 -9.63 -8.35
CA LEU A 59 -6.36 -9.13 -9.38
C LEU A 59 -5.82 -7.74 -9.02
N LEU A 60 -6.66 -6.83 -8.53
CA LEU A 60 -6.23 -5.54 -8.00
C LEU A 60 -5.34 -5.68 -6.76
N GLY A 61 -5.69 -6.59 -5.83
CA GLY A 61 -4.87 -6.87 -4.66
C GLY A 61 -3.46 -7.37 -5.02
N ALA A 62 -3.36 -8.22 -6.06
CA ALA A 62 -2.08 -8.68 -6.59
C ALA A 62 -1.28 -7.53 -7.24
N VAL A 63 -1.90 -6.68 -8.06
CA VAL A 63 -1.25 -5.51 -8.67
C VAL A 63 -0.72 -4.55 -7.61
N VAL A 64 -1.51 -4.24 -6.57
CA VAL A 64 -1.10 -3.40 -5.44
C VAL A 64 0.06 -4.02 -4.66
N GLY A 65 0.06 -5.34 -4.48
CA GLY A 65 1.15 -6.08 -3.86
C GLY A 65 2.47 -5.97 -4.64
N ILE A 66 2.41 -6.04 -5.97
CA ILE A 66 3.59 -5.94 -6.85
C ILE A 66 4.22 -4.54 -6.81
N PHE A 67 3.40 -3.48 -6.70
CA PHE A 67 3.82 -2.08 -6.73
C PHE A 67 4.47 -1.54 -5.43
N GLY A 68 4.64 -2.36 -4.38
CA GLY A 68 5.31 -1.94 -3.14
C GLY A 68 4.33 -1.46 -2.07
N GLY A 69 3.40 -2.34 -1.71
CA GLY A 69 2.03 -2.01 -1.30
C GLY A 69 1.81 -1.31 0.04
N ARG A 70 2.75 -1.26 0.99
CA ARG A 70 2.37 -0.85 2.36
C ARG A 70 1.96 0.62 2.49
N ARG A 71 2.77 1.56 1.99
CA ARG A 71 2.47 3.01 2.10
C ARG A 71 1.39 3.43 1.12
N PHE A 72 1.36 2.83 -0.06
CA PHE A 72 0.30 3.05 -1.05
C PHE A 72 -1.06 2.57 -0.56
N LEU A 73 -1.14 1.37 0.02
CA LEU A 73 -2.38 0.82 0.54
C LEU A 73 -2.86 1.61 1.77
N VAL A 74 -1.95 1.97 2.69
CA VAL A 74 -2.30 2.78 3.87
C VAL A 74 -2.83 4.17 3.48
N SER A 75 -2.20 4.83 2.50
CA SER A 75 -2.65 6.15 2.04
C SER A 75 -3.96 6.12 1.25
N ILE A 76 -4.17 5.10 0.40
CA ILE A 76 -5.46 4.88 -0.26
C ILE A 76 -6.54 4.63 0.79
N LEU A 77 -6.28 3.79 1.80
CA LEU A 77 -7.23 3.43 2.85
C LEU A 77 -7.62 4.65 3.69
N ILE A 78 -6.63 5.45 4.10
CA ILE A 78 -6.88 6.72 4.81
C ILE A 78 -7.68 7.68 3.94
N GLY A 79 -7.36 7.79 2.65
CA GLY A 79 -8.10 8.61 1.70
C GLY A 79 -9.54 8.15 1.52
N THR A 80 -9.78 6.85 1.40
CA THR A 80 -11.14 6.26 1.29
C THR A 80 -11.95 6.53 2.53
N LEU A 81 -11.38 6.35 3.73
CA LEU A 81 -12.06 6.61 5.00
C LEU A 81 -12.38 8.08 5.18
N LEU A 82 -11.42 8.98 4.92
CA LEU A 82 -11.63 10.42 5.03
C LEU A 82 -12.62 10.94 3.99
N GLY A 83 -12.53 10.50 2.73
CA GLY A 83 -13.44 10.90 1.67
C GLY A 83 -14.86 10.37 1.86
N GLY A 84 -15.01 9.13 2.35
CA GLY A 84 -16.29 8.56 2.72
C GLY A 84 -16.91 9.28 3.93
N ALA A 85 -16.12 9.57 4.96
CA ALA A 85 -16.56 10.32 6.13
C ALA A 85 -16.97 11.76 5.78
N LEU A 86 -16.20 12.46 4.93
CA LEU A 86 -16.57 13.80 4.46
C LEU A 86 -17.88 13.77 3.65
N ALA A 87 -18.04 12.80 2.74
CA ALA A 87 -19.26 12.68 1.97
C ALA A 87 -20.47 12.32 2.84
N TRP A 88 -20.27 11.51 3.88
CA TRP A 88 -21.30 11.25 4.89
C TRP A 88 -21.76 12.54 5.56
N VAL A 89 -20.83 13.38 6.01
CA VAL A 89 -21.13 14.63 6.74
C VAL A 89 -21.74 15.70 5.83
N LEU A 90 -21.29 15.81 4.58
CA LEU A 90 -21.72 16.88 3.67
C LEU A 90 -22.93 16.53 2.80
N ALA A 91 -23.06 15.28 2.35
CA ALA A 91 -24.00 14.88 1.30
C ALA A 91 -24.93 13.73 1.72
N GLY A 92 -24.86 13.28 2.97
CA GLY A 92 -25.68 12.20 3.50
C GLY A 92 -25.27 10.80 3.01
N PRO A 93 -25.95 9.75 3.50
CA PRO A 93 -25.51 8.37 3.33
C PRO A 93 -25.58 7.86 1.88
N GLU A 94 -26.32 8.55 1.02
CA GLU A 94 -26.51 8.16 -0.39
C GLU A 94 -25.27 8.40 -1.26
N LYS A 95 -24.34 9.24 -0.80
CA LYS A 95 -23.15 9.65 -1.57
C LYS A 95 -21.83 9.14 -0.98
N ILE A 96 -21.88 8.34 0.08
CA ILE A 96 -20.68 7.82 0.77
C ILE A 96 -19.77 7.08 -0.22
N SER A 97 -20.34 6.23 -1.09
CA SER A 97 -19.57 5.41 -2.04
C SER A 97 -18.78 6.27 -3.03
N VAL A 98 -19.36 7.41 -3.46
CA VAL A 98 -18.70 8.36 -4.37
C VAL A 98 -17.58 9.10 -3.65
N GLY A 99 -17.83 9.55 -2.41
CA GLY A 99 -16.81 10.19 -1.58
C GLY A 99 -15.66 9.27 -1.20
N ALA A 100 -15.97 8.02 -0.88
CA ALA A 100 -14.99 6.98 -0.62
C ALA A 100 -14.12 6.70 -1.86
N GLY A 101 -14.73 6.59 -3.04
CA GLY A 101 -14.01 6.41 -4.30
C GLY A 101 -13.11 7.60 -4.65
N ALA A 102 -13.60 8.82 -4.55
CA ALA A 102 -12.82 10.04 -4.80
C ALA A 102 -11.67 10.19 -3.79
N GLY A 103 -11.94 9.92 -2.51
CA GLY A 103 -10.94 9.93 -1.45
C GLY A 103 -9.86 8.87 -1.64
N ALA A 104 -10.23 7.67 -2.11
CA ALA A 104 -9.26 6.63 -2.48
C ALA A 104 -8.32 7.12 -3.59
N ALA A 105 -8.86 7.75 -4.64
CA ALA A 105 -8.07 8.27 -5.76
C ALA A 105 -7.08 9.36 -5.31
N MET A 106 -7.53 10.33 -4.51
CA MET A 106 -6.66 11.39 -3.98
C MET A 106 -5.65 10.85 -2.95
N GLY A 107 -6.08 9.95 -2.07
CA GLY A 107 -5.23 9.32 -1.06
C GLY A 107 -4.11 8.49 -1.68
N GLY A 108 -4.39 7.78 -2.78
CA GLY A 108 -3.39 7.03 -3.53
C GLY A 108 -2.31 7.94 -4.15
N PHE A 109 -2.72 9.05 -4.77
CA PHE A 109 -1.77 10.00 -5.37
C PHE A 109 -0.90 10.72 -4.31
N LEU A 110 -1.52 11.17 -3.22
CA LEU A 110 -0.80 11.78 -2.10
C LEU A 110 0.12 10.79 -1.40
N GLY A 111 -0.29 9.53 -1.30
CA GLY A 111 0.50 8.44 -0.75
C GLY A 111 1.80 8.20 -1.48
N VAL A 112 1.76 8.23 -2.82
CA VAL A 112 2.94 8.09 -3.67
C VAL A 112 3.88 9.29 -3.49
N GLN A 113 3.35 10.52 -3.50
CA GLN A 113 4.17 11.72 -3.28
C GLN A 113 4.79 11.79 -1.88
N LEU A 114 4.01 11.48 -0.84
CA LEU A 114 4.50 11.44 0.55
C LEU A 114 5.56 10.37 0.74
N SER A 115 5.46 9.24 0.03
CA SER A 115 6.46 8.17 0.13
C SER A 115 7.83 8.64 -0.39
N MET A 116 7.86 9.35 -1.51
CA MET A 116 9.10 9.94 -2.04
C MET A 116 9.69 10.99 -1.10
N LEU A 117 8.84 11.84 -0.49
CA LEU A 117 9.31 12.86 0.44
C LEU A 117 9.82 12.26 1.76
N LEU A 118 9.14 11.23 2.29
CA LEU A 118 9.56 10.56 3.52
C LEU A 118 10.87 9.79 3.36
N ASP A 119 11.14 9.23 2.17
CA ASP A 119 12.39 8.54 1.88
C ASP A 119 13.57 9.54 1.86
N LEU A 120 13.38 10.73 1.27
CA LEU A 120 14.34 11.85 1.35
C LEU A 120 14.62 12.31 2.79
N TRP A 121 13.61 12.32 3.65
CA TRP A 121 13.76 12.69 5.06
C TRP A 121 14.50 11.62 5.87
N ALA A 122 14.24 10.33 5.58
CA ALA A 122 14.95 9.23 6.20
C ALA A 122 16.44 9.23 5.83
N GLU A 123 16.76 9.55 4.58
CA GLU A 123 18.15 9.70 4.11
C GLU A 123 18.86 10.89 4.77
N ARG A 124 18.20 12.06 4.86
CA ARG A 124 18.78 13.22 5.56
C ARG A 124 19.06 12.97 7.03
N LYS A 125 18.17 12.28 7.74
CA LYS A 125 18.41 11.92 9.15
C LYS A 125 19.59 10.97 9.33
N ARG A 126 19.82 10.05 8.39
CA ARG A 126 20.99 9.14 8.43
C ARG A 126 22.29 9.88 8.15
N GLY A 127 22.29 10.84 7.22
CA GLY A 127 23.46 11.69 6.95
C GLY A 127 23.83 12.60 8.13
N ALA A 128 22.83 13.18 8.81
CA ALA A 128 23.06 14.06 9.97
C ALA A 128 23.59 13.34 11.22
N VAL A 129 23.37 12.02 11.34
CA VAL A 129 23.92 11.21 12.45
C VAL A 129 25.40 10.86 12.20
N LEU A 130 25.81 10.65 10.95
CA LEU A 130 27.21 10.33 10.59
C LEU A 130 28.16 11.54 10.70
N ASP A 131 27.65 12.77 10.58
CA ASP A 131 28.44 14.00 10.77
C ASP A 131 28.72 14.28 12.26
N LYS A 132 28.00 13.62 13.17
CA LYS A 132 28.16 13.81 14.62
C LYS A 132 29.21 12.88 15.25
N GLU A 133 29.76 11.94 14.49
CA GLU A 133 30.81 10.99 14.93
C GLU A 133 32.19 11.29 14.32
N LYS A 134 32.36 12.42 13.62
CA LYS A 134 33.66 12.99 13.23
C LYS A 134 34.01 14.17 14.13
#